data_AF-A0A6N7PLW6-F1
#
_entry.id   AF-A0A6N7PLW6-F1
#
_cell.length_a   1.000
_cell.length_b   1.000
_cell.length_c   1.000
_cell.angle_alpha   90.00
_cell.angle_beta   90.00
_cell.angle_gamma   90.00
#
_symmetry.space_group_name_H-M   'P 1'
#
loop_
_entity.id
_entity.type
_entity.pdbx_description
1 polymer ?
#
loop_
_entity_poly.entity_id
_entity_poly.type
_entity_poly.pdbx_seq_one_letter_code
_entity_poly.pdbx_strand_id
1 'polypeptide(L)'
;MSLRNTGFRPFPLVMMLAAGSWGCATLPKTGVESTGEPLNVEVRTETHTYVTQAKVGEVQHRDARGRYVGSSSIYENRMGAYDITRWQVFQGETPIDDQDFFNIAGDTEAATQIATYRAKGVMMNRVGLGMAIGGGALALASIILGSALVAKNEYGLESRPTWTTWSMTGGLIVGAVGGSLALVGNARTKRKHPIDDPQRAANAAKRYNQAIGEQPEPIEEEPRPRRKRRR
;
A
#
# COMPACT_ATOMS: atom_id res chain seq x y z
N MET A 1 -56.77 -5.05 31.65
CA MET A 1 -56.00 -4.26 30.66
C MET A 1 -54.56 -4.75 30.73
N SER A 2 -54.13 -5.54 29.74
CA SER A 2 -52.91 -6.36 29.79
C SER A 2 -51.79 -5.69 28.99
N LEU A 3 -50.75 -5.21 29.67
CA LEU A 3 -49.55 -4.64 29.04
C LEU A 3 -48.67 -5.77 28.50
N ARG A 4 -48.61 -5.89 27.18
CA ARG A 4 -47.69 -6.81 26.48
C ARG A 4 -46.29 -6.21 26.49
N ASN A 5 -45.38 -6.89 27.18
CA ASN A 5 -43.97 -6.60 27.23
C ASN A 5 -43.32 -7.01 25.89
N THR A 6 -43.12 -6.07 24.97
CA THR A 6 -42.41 -6.31 23.71
C THR A 6 -40.91 -6.31 23.98
N GLY A 7 -40.38 -7.50 24.25
CA GLY A 7 -38.94 -7.74 24.39
C GLY A 7 -38.20 -7.32 23.12
N PHE A 8 -37.57 -6.16 23.17
CA PHE A 8 -36.61 -5.69 22.18
C PHE A 8 -35.37 -6.58 22.31
N ARG A 9 -35.27 -7.61 21.46
CA ARG A 9 -34.09 -8.48 21.38
C ARG A 9 -33.02 -7.73 20.59
N PRO A 10 -31.91 -7.27 21.21
CA PRO A 10 -30.82 -6.69 20.45
C PRO A 10 -30.24 -7.78 19.53
N PHE A 11 -30.46 -7.54 18.25
CA PHE A 11 -29.84 -8.14 17.08
C PHE A 11 -28.44 -8.77 17.33
N PRO A 12 -28.23 -10.05 16.97
CA PRO A 12 -26.89 -10.62 16.85
C PRO A 12 -26.29 -10.19 15.50
N LEU A 13 -25.98 -8.90 15.31
CA LEU A 13 -25.41 -8.38 14.05
C LEU A 13 -23.91 -8.04 14.14
N VAL A 14 -23.29 -8.12 15.32
CA VAL A 14 -21.92 -7.62 15.53
C VAL A 14 -20.84 -8.70 15.38
N MET A 15 -21.18 -9.99 15.30
CA MET A 15 -20.17 -11.07 15.21
C MET A 15 -19.76 -11.49 13.79
N MET A 16 -20.32 -10.89 12.73
CA MET A 16 -20.04 -11.31 11.34
C MET A 16 -18.92 -10.52 10.64
N LEU A 17 -18.16 -9.68 11.36
CA LEU A 17 -17.11 -8.81 10.79
C LEU A 17 -15.67 -9.28 11.09
N ALA A 18 -15.49 -10.38 11.82
CA ALA A 18 -14.16 -10.78 12.32
C ALA A 18 -13.60 -12.10 11.76
N ALA A 19 -14.35 -12.85 10.96
CA ALA A 19 -13.91 -14.16 10.50
C ALA A 19 -14.16 -14.33 9.00
N GLY A 20 -13.09 -14.32 8.20
CA GLY A 20 -13.09 -15.18 7.01
C GLY A 20 -12.42 -14.67 5.75
N SER A 21 -12.11 -13.38 5.60
CA SER A 21 -11.53 -12.88 4.33
C SER A 21 -10.23 -12.10 4.53
N TRP A 22 -9.09 -12.77 4.34
CA TRP A 22 -8.36 -12.71 3.05
C TRP A 22 -7.58 -11.41 2.80
N GLY A 23 -7.10 -10.77 3.86
CA GLY A 23 -6.02 -9.79 3.77
C GLY A 23 -4.63 -10.35 4.07
N CYS A 24 -4.47 -11.69 4.14
CA CYS A 24 -3.17 -12.30 4.42
C CYS A 24 -2.22 -11.95 3.28
N ALA A 25 -1.26 -11.08 3.56
CA ALA A 25 -0.13 -10.88 2.66
C ALA A 25 0.55 -12.24 2.43
N THR A 26 0.36 -12.82 1.26
CA THR A 26 1.04 -14.04 0.83
C THR A 26 2.35 -13.66 0.15
N LEU A 27 3.40 -14.41 0.43
CA LEU A 27 4.62 -14.30 -0.34
C LEU A 27 4.35 -14.82 -1.76
N PRO A 28 4.93 -14.20 -2.80
CA PRO A 28 4.94 -14.82 -4.11
C PRO A 28 5.59 -16.21 -4.03
N LYS A 29 5.20 -17.10 -4.93
CA LYS A 29 5.81 -18.44 -5.01
C LYS A 29 7.27 -18.26 -5.48
N THR A 30 8.22 -18.56 -4.61
CA THR A 30 9.66 -18.57 -4.92
C THR A 30 10.18 -20.02 -4.95
N GLY A 31 11.43 -20.21 -5.37
CA GLY A 31 12.06 -21.52 -5.50
C GLY A 31 12.00 -22.08 -6.91
N VAL A 32 11.92 -21.23 -7.94
CA VAL A 32 12.16 -21.65 -9.31
C VAL A 32 13.62 -22.07 -9.47
N GLU A 33 13.85 -23.28 -9.96
CA GLU A 33 15.19 -23.79 -10.28
C GLU A 33 15.68 -23.18 -11.60
N SER A 34 17.00 -23.05 -11.76
CA SER A 34 17.56 -22.56 -13.01
C SER A 34 17.33 -23.56 -14.15
N THR A 35 16.73 -23.10 -15.24
CA THR A 35 16.57 -23.90 -16.47
C THR A 35 17.85 -23.98 -17.31
N GLY A 36 18.86 -23.15 -17.00
CA GLY A 36 20.07 -22.98 -17.81
C GLY A 36 19.89 -22.00 -18.98
N GLU A 37 18.67 -21.51 -19.23
CA GLU A 37 18.39 -20.50 -20.25
C GLU A 37 18.90 -19.11 -19.82
N PRO A 38 19.12 -18.19 -20.78
CA PRO A 38 19.51 -16.81 -20.50
C PRO A 38 18.56 -16.11 -19.55
N LEU A 39 19.13 -15.27 -18.70
CA LEU A 39 18.39 -14.29 -17.93
C LEU A 39 18.22 -13.01 -18.74
N ASN A 40 17.01 -12.45 -18.70
CA ASN A 40 16.70 -11.18 -19.35
C ASN A 40 15.98 -10.23 -18.39
N VAL A 41 16.21 -8.93 -18.58
CA VAL A 41 15.54 -7.84 -17.86
C VAL A 41 14.86 -6.95 -18.88
N GLU A 42 13.54 -7.01 -18.92
CA GLU A 42 12.76 -6.12 -19.78
C GLU A 42 12.40 -4.85 -19.01
N VAL A 43 12.76 -3.68 -19.54
CA VAL A 43 12.38 -2.37 -18.98
C VAL A 43 11.42 -1.70 -19.94
N ARG A 44 10.21 -1.37 -19.46
CA ARG A 44 9.17 -0.65 -20.21
C ARG A 44 8.88 0.68 -19.55
N THR A 45 8.87 1.74 -20.34
CA THR A 45 8.41 3.07 -19.89
C THR A 45 7.00 3.30 -20.46
N GLU A 46 6.02 3.43 -19.56
CA GLU A 46 4.63 3.70 -19.88
C GLU A 46 4.32 5.18 -19.58
N THR A 47 3.91 5.95 -20.59
CA THR A 47 3.43 7.33 -20.40
C THR A 47 1.95 7.33 -20.07
N HIS A 48 1.60 7.77 -18.86
CA HIS A 48 0.22 7.95 -18.43
C HIS A 48 -0.20 9.41 -18.54
N THR A 49 -1.24 9.67 -19.34
CA THR A 49 -1.87 10.99 -19.42
C THR A 49 -3.06 11.06 -18.46
N TYR A 50 -3.25 12.20 -17.82
CA TYR A 50 -4.38 12.46 -16.93
C TYR A 50 -4.88 13.89 -17.09
N VAL A 51 -6.16 14.10 -16.81
CA VAL A 51 -6.78 15.43 -16.78
C VAL A 51 -6.94 15.84 -15.33
N THR A 52 -6.36 16.99 -14.95
CA THR A 52 -6.52 17.57 -13.62
C THR A 52 -7.18 18.94 -13.72
N GLN A 53 -8.08 19.26 -12.80
CA GLN A 53 -8.56 20.63 -12.64
C GLN A 53 -7.50 21.44 -11.90
N ALA A 54 -6.87 22.38 -12.60
CA ALA A 54 -5.90 23.29 -12.03
C ALA A 54 -6.55 24.65 -11.82
N LYS A 55 -6.30 25.29 -10.67
CA LYS A 55 -6.68 26.70 -10.46
C LYS A 55 -5.87 27.56 -11.41
N VAL A 56 -6.54 28.22 -12.36
CA VAL A 56 -5.90 29.08 -13.37
C VAL A 56 -6.07 30.57 -13.05
N GLY A 57 -6.98 30.90 -12.14
CA GLY A 57 -7.19 32.29 -11.73
C GLY A 57 -7.99 32.43 -10.46
N GLU A 58 -8.07 33.66 -9.98
CA GLU A 58 -8.91 34.06 -8.86
C GLU A 58 -9.50 35.43 -9.17
N VAL A 59 -10.82 35.54 -9.11
CA VAL A 59 -11.55 36.79 -9.28
C VAL A 59 -11.84 37.32 -7.90
N GLN A 60 -11.32 38.49 -7.57
CA GLN A 60 -11.67 39.21 -6.35
C GLN A 60 -12.93 40.03 -6.59
N HIS A 61 -13.93 39.84 -5.74
CA HIS A 61 -15.16 40.60 -5.76
C HIS A 61 -15.03 41.79 -4.81
N ARG A 62 -15.39 42.98 -5.30
CA ARG A 62 -15.42 44.22 -4.51
C ARG A 62 -16.83 44.80 -4.50
N ASP A 63 -17.21 45.42 -3.40
CA ASP A 63 -18.49 46.14 -3.30
C ASP A 63 -18.44 47.46 -4.09
N ALA A 64 -19.60 48.14 -4.20
CA ALA A 64 -19.71 49.43 -4.88
C ALA A 64 -18.85 50.56 -4.26
N ARG A 65 -18.28 50.33 -3.07
CA ARG A 65 -17.37 51.25 -2.37
C ARG A 65 -15.90 50.82 -2.54
N GLY A 66 -15.63 49.81 -3.37
CA GLY A 66 -14.29 49.29 -3.64
C GLY A 66 -13.73 48.36 -2.56
N ARG A 67 -14.51 47.99 -1.53
CA ARG A 67 -14.05 47.10 -0.46
C ARG A 67 -14.12 45.65 -0.90
N TYR A 68 -13.12 44.87 -0.52
CA TYR A 68 -13.07 43.43 -0.80
C TYR A 68 -14.20 42.70 -0.06
N VAL A 69 -15.00 41.91 -0.77
CA VAL A 69 -16.12 41.14 -0.20
C VAL A 69 -15.94 39.62 -0.31
N GLY A 70 -14.99 39.17 -1.14
CA GLY A 70 -14.68 37.75 -1.28
C GLY A 70 -13.95 37.46 -2.58
N SER A 71 -13.63 36.19 -2.81
CA SER A 71 -13.01 35.76 -4.06
C SER A 71 -13.63 34.47 -4.59
N SER A 72 -13.55 34.28 -5.90
CA SER A 72 -13.92 33.03 -6.57
C SER A 72 -12.73 32.51 -7.35
N SER A 73 -12.42 31.23 -7.18
CA SER A 73 -11.34 30.58 -7.94
C SER A 73 -11.86 30.09 -9.29
N ILE A 74 -11.10 30.34 -10.36
CA ILE A 74 -11.37 29.81 -11.71
C ILE A 74 -10.50 28.57 -11.90
N TYR A 75 -11.12 27.47 -12.30
CA TYR A 75 -10.46 26.20 -12.60
C TYR A 75 -10.57 25.87 -14.08
N GLU A 76 -9.51 25.28 -14.62
CA GLU A 76 -9.46 24.78 -15.99
C GLU A 76 -8.91 23.36 -16.00
N ASN A 77 -9.42 22.52 -16.90
CA ASN A 77 -8.90 21.19 -17.12
C ASN A 77 -7.54 21.29 -17.83
N ARG A 78 -6.48 20.80 -17.19
CA ARG A 78 -5.16 20.67 -17.80
C ARG A 78 -4.80 19.21 -17.97
N MET A 79 -4.25 18.87 -19.13
CA MET A 79 -3.61 17.59 -19.35
C MET A 79 -2.23 17.58 -18.68
N GLY A 80 -2.02 16.61 -17.80
CA GLY A 80 -0.70 16.20 -17.32
C GLY A 80 -0.30 14.87 -17.96
N ALA A 81 1.00 14.62 -18.00
CA ALA A 81 1.54 13.31 -18.33
C ALA A 81 2.65 12.99 -17.32
N TYR A 82 2.75 11.72 -16.95
CA TYR A 82 3.87 11.21 -16.16
C TYR A 82 4.29 9.85 -16.69
N ASP A 83 5.58 9.59 -16.64
CA ASP A 83 6.15 8.32 -17.10
C ASP A 83 6.32 7.37 -15.90
N ILE A 84 5.84 6.14 -16.06
CA ILE A 84 6.07 5.05 -15.12
C ILE A 84 7.05 4.08 -15.77
N THR A 85 8.21 3.89 -15.14
CA THR A 85 9.13 2.83 -15.54
C THR A 85 8.78 1.55 -14.79
N ARG A 86 8.48 0.49 -15.55
CA ARG A 86 8.27 -0.86 -15.04
C ARG A 86 9.37 -1.74 -15.59
N TRP A 87 9.83 -2.70 -14.81
CA TRP A 87 10.73 -3.73 -15.32
C TRP A 87 10.22 -5.11 -14.92
N GLN A 88 10.67 -6.14 -15.61
CA GLN A 88 10.34 -7.53 -15.30
C GLN A 88 11.50 -8.43 -15.69
N VAL A 89 11.74 -9.46 -14.89
CA VAL A 89 12.80 -10.45 -15.12
C VAL A 89 12.26 -11.74 -15.68
N PHE A 90 13.06 -12.34 -16.56
CA PHE A 90 12.73 -13.56 -17.28
C PHE A 90 13.92 -14.53 -17.25
N GLN A 91 13.60 -15.82 -17.32
CA GLN A 91 14.53 -16.86 -17.73
C GLN A 91 13.97 -17.50 -19.02
N GLY A 92 14.71 -17.36 -20.12
CA GLY A 92 14.15 -17.58 -21.45
C GLY A 92 12.95 -16.67 -21.71
N GLU A 93 11.81 -17.26 -22.04
CA GLU A 93 10.53 -16.55 -22.23
C GLU A 93 9.65 -16.53 -20.96
N THR A 94 10.06 -17.23 -19.90
CA THR A 94 9.23 -17.39 -18.70
C THR A 94 9.50 -16.26 -17.70
N PRO A 95 8.47 -15.51 -17.27
CA PRO A 95 8.64 -14.52 -16.21
C PRO A 95 8.93 -15.22 -14.88
N ILE A 96 9.97 -14.76 -14.19
CA ILE A 96 10.37 -15.29 -12.89
C ILE A 96 10.26 -14.21 -11.80
N ASP A 97 10.30 -14.63 -10.54
CA ASP A 97 10.31 -13.71 -9.40
C ASP A 97 11.70 -13.10 -9.19
N ASP A 98 11.78 -11.82 -8.81
CA ASP A 98 13.04 -11.13 -8.57
C ASP A 98 13.98 -11.88 -7.61
N GLN A 99 13.45 -12.52 -6.57
CA GLN A 99 14.25 -13.29 -5.62
C GLN A 99 14.92 -14.49 -6.30
N ASP A 100 14.16 -15.20 -7.13
CA ASP A 100 14.65 -16.37 -7.87
C ASP A 100 15.62 -15.94 -8.97
N PHE A 101 15.35 -14.83 -9.65
CA PHE A 101 16.26 -14.21 -10.61
C PHE A 101 17.64 -13.94 -10.00
N PHE A 102 17.69 -13.26 -8.85
CA PHE A 102 18.97 -12.96 -8.21
C PHE A 102 19.65 -14.21 -7.63
N ASN A 103 18.88 -15.20 -7.16
CA ASN A 103 19.43 -16.50 -6.77
C ASN A 103 20.09 -17.23 -7.95
N ILE A 104 19.40 -17.30 -9.10
CA ILE A 104 19.91 -17.93 -10.32
C ILE A 104 21.15 -17.17 -10.84
N ALA A 105 21.12 -15.84 -10.80
CA ALA A 105 22.24 -15.00 -11.19
C ALA A 105 23.44 -15.04 -10.21
N GLY A 106 23.30 -15.70 -9.06
CA GLY A 106 24.34 -15.78 -8.03
C GLY A 106 24.50 -14.54 -7.14
N ASP A 107 23.60 -13.55 -7.23
CA ASP A 107 23.58 -12.37 -6.35
C ASP A 107 22.77 -12.67 -5.08
N THR A 108 23.35 -13.50 -4.21
CA THR A 108 22.72 -13.96 -2.95
C THR A 108 22.38 -12.82 -1.99
N GLU A 109 23.13 -11.71 -2.05
CA GLU A 109 22.87 -10.51 -1.26
C GLU A 109 21.55 -9.85 -1.69
N ALA A 110 21.35 -9.61 -3.00
CA ALA A 110 20.11 -9.04 -3.52
C ALA A 110 18.90 -9.95 -3.22
N ALA A 111 19.06 -11.27 -3.44
CA ALA A 111 18.01 -12.23 -3.16
C ALA A 111 17.62 -12.23 -1.66
N THR A 112 18.61 -12.20 -0.76
CA THR A 112 18.38 -12.13 0.69
C THR A 112 17.73 -10.81 1.09
N GLN A 113 18.12 -9.70 0.46
CA GLN A 113 17.51 -8.39 0.68
C GLN A 113 16.01 -8.39 0.31
N ILE A 114 15.66 -8.95 -0.86
CA ILE A 114 14.27 -9.11 -1.32
C ILE A 114 13.48 -10.01 -0.36
N ALA A 115 14.02 -11.18 -0.02
CA ALA A 115 13.39 -12.11 0.91
C ALA A 115 13.11 -11.45 2.27
N THR A 116 14.10 -10.73 2.81
CA THR A 116 13.98 -10.00 4.08
C THR A 116 12.96 -8.87 3.99
N TYR A 117 12.94 -8.13 2.88
CA TYR A 117 11.98 -7.04 2.67
C TYR A 117 10.54 -7.56 2.66
N ARG A 118 10.29 -8.66 1.94
CA ARG A 118 8.96 -9.29 1.88
C ARG A 118 8.57 -9.93 3.20
N ALA A 119 9.49 -10.63 3.87
CA ALA A 119 9.25 -11.19 5.20
C ALA A 119 8.89 -10.11 6.23
N LYS A 120 9.58 -8.95 6.21
CA LYS A 120 9.22 -7.78 7.02
C LYS A 120 7.82 -7.26 6.67
N GLY A 121 7.45 -7.23 5.39
CA GLY A 121 6.10 -6.85 4.95
C GLY A 121 5.02 -7.77 5.51
N VAL A 122 5.21 -9.10 5.43
CA VAL A 122 4.29 -10.09 6.00
C VAL A 122 4.19 -9.95 7.51
N MET A 123 5.32 -9.78 8.20
CA MET A 123 5.35 -9.57 9.64
C MET A 123 4.59 -8.30 10.05
N MET A 124 4.84 -7.17 9.38
CA MET A 124 4.12 -5.91 9.61
C MET A 124 2.62 -6.05 9.37
N ASN A 125 2.24 -6.77 8.31
CA ASN A 125 0.82 -7.03 8.01
C ASN A 125 0.15 -7.85 9.13
N ARG A 126 0.78 -8.94 9.57
CA ARG A 126 0.25 -9.80 10.65
C ARG A 126 0.16 -9.08 12.00
N VAL A 127 1.23 -8.39 12.40
CA VAL A 127 1.26 -7.63 13.66
C VAL A 127 0.24 -6.50 13.62
N GLY A 128 0.17 -5.76 12.51
CA GLY A 128 -0.79 -4.68 12.32
C GLY A 128 -2.23 -5.17 12.41
N LEU A 129 -2.55 -6.28 11.74
CA LEU A 129 -3.89 -6.87 11.79
C LEU A 129 -4.24 -7.35 13.21
N GLY A 130 -3.30 -7.97 13.92
CA GLY A 130 -3.48 -8.36 15.32
C GLY A 130 -3.76 -7.16 16.24
N MET A 131 -3.00 -6.07 16.09
CA MET A 131 -3.22 -4.82 16.83
C MET A 131 -4.55 -4.16 16.47
N ALA A 132 -4.93 -4.15 15.19
CA ALA A 132 -6.18 -3.58 14.72
C ALA A 132 -7.38 -4.29 15.36
N ILE A 133 -7.37 -5.63 15.33
CA ILE A 133 -8.42 -6.47 15.93
C ILE A 133 -8.43 -6.31 17.44
N GLY A 134 -7.27 -6.39 18.11
CA GLY A 134 -7.17 -6.26 19.56
C GLY A 134 -7.63 -4.88 20.06
N GLY A 135 -7.20 -3.81 19.40
CA GLY A 135 -7.61 -2.44 19.72
C GLY A 135 -9.11 -2.21 19.49
N GLY A 136 -9.65 -2.70 18.36
CA GLY A 136 -11.09 -2.63 18.08
C GLY A 136 -11.93 -3.41 19.09
N ALA A 137 -11.51 -4.61 19.46
CA ALA A 137 -12.19 -5.42 20.47
C ALA A 137 -12.17 -4.75 21.85
N LEU A 138 -11.04 -4.15 22.26
CA LEU A 138 -10.94 -3.39 23.50
C LEU A 138 -11.84 -2.15 23.50
N ALA A 139 -11.89 -1.41 22.40
CA ALA A 139 -12.77 -0.25 22.26
C ALA A 139 -14.25 -0.64 22.37
N LEU A 140 -14.67 -1.71 21.68
CA LEU A 140 -16.04 -2.23 21.74
C LEU A 140 -16.40 -2.74 23.14
N ALA A 141 -15.52 -3.52 23.78
CA ALA A 141 -15.72 -3.99 25.14
C ALA A 141 -15.89 -2.83 26.13
N SER A 142 -15.13 -1.74 25.93
CA SER A 142 -15.22 -0.53 26.75
C SER A 142 -16.57 0.20 26.60
N ILE A 143 -17.12 0.24 25.38
CA ILE A 143 -18.44 0.82 25.12
C ILE A 143 -19.54 -0.02 25.80
N ILE A 144 -19.47 -1.35 25.65
CA ILE A 144 -20.46 -2.28 26.23
C ILE A 144 -20.38 -2.27 27.76
N LEU A 145 -19.19 -2.40 28.36
CA LEU A 145 -19.03 -2.38 29.81
C LEU A 145 -19.29 -0.99 30.40
N GLY A 146 -18.87 0.08 29.74
CA GLY A 146 -19.10 1.45 30.19
C GLY A 146 -20.57 1.87 30.19
N SER A 147 -21.38 1.30 29.30
CA SER A 147 -22.84 1.49 29.31
C SER A 147 -23.55 0.62 30.35
N ALA A 148 -23.00 -0.55 30.70
CA ALA A 148 -23.54 -1.41 31.74
C ALA A 148 -23.21 -0.96 33.17
N LEU A 149 -22.12 -0.21 33.36
CA LEU A 149 -21.59 0.20 34.66
C LEU A 149 -21.95 1.66 35.04
N VAL A 150 -23.03 2.21 34.49
CA VAL A 150 -23.49 3.55 34.83
C VAL A 150 -24.03 3.56 36.27
N ALA A 151 -23.34 4.28 37.16
CA ALA A 151 -23.82 4.54 38.52
C ALA A 151 -24.39 5.95 38.60
N LYS A 152 -25.50 6.13 39.34
CA LYS A 152 -26.01 7.46 39.68
C LYS A 152 -25.44 7.89 41.03
N ASN A 153 -24.96 9.12 41.12
CA ASN A 153 -24.55 9.69 42.40
C ASN A 153 -25.77 10.21 43.19
N GLU A 154 -25.55 10.72 44.40
CA GLU A 154 -26.59 11.28 45.28
C GLU A 154 -27.39 12.43 44.64
N TYR A 155 -26.86 13.07 43.59
CA TYR A 155 -27.49 14.15 42.84
C TYR A 155 -28.19 13.68 41.56
N GLY A 156 -28.27 12.36 41.33
CA GLY A 156 -28.88 11.76 40.14
C GLY A 156 -28.05 11.91 38.85
N LEU A 157 -26.81 12.42 38.94
CA LEU A 157 -25.90 12.50 37.80
C LEU A 157 -25.32 11.13 37.50
N GLU A 158 -25.37 10.75 36.23
CA GLU A 158 -24.75 9.53 35.73
C GLU A 158 -23.23 9.69 35.70
N SER A 159 -22.52 8.83 36.42
CA SER A 159 -21.07 8.76 36.41
C SER A 159 -20.65 7.45 35.75
N ARG A 160 -19.74 7.55 34.78
CA ARG A 160 -19.09 6.40 34.15
C ARG A 160 -17.70 6.20 34.76
N PRO A 161 -17.26 4.95 34.96
CA PRO A 161 -15.90 4.69 35.43
C PRO A 161 -14.88 5.29 34.45
N THR A 162 -13.96 6.12 34.94
CA THR A 162 -12.97 6.82 34.10
C THR A 162 -12.11 5.84 33.28
N TRP A 163 -11.83 4.65 33.80
CA TRP A 163 -11.07 3.61 33.11
C TRP A 163 -11.71 3.19 31.77
N THR A 164 -13.04 3.26 31.65
CA THR A 164 -13.76 2.88 30.41
C THR A 164 -13.48 3.85 29.27
N THR A 165 -13.32 5.14 29.56
CA THR A 165 -12.90 6.14 28.58
C THR A 165 -11.45 5.92 28.16
N TRP A 166 -10.55 5.68 29.12
CA TRP A 166 -9.13 5.41 28.82
C TRP A 166 -8.94 4.15 27.99
N SER A 167 -9.68 3.07 28.28
CA SER A 167 -9.62 1.83 27.52
C SER A 167 -10.23 1.98 26.12
N MET A 168 -11.29 2.77 25.97
CA MET A 168 -11.86 3.10 24.66
C MET A 168 -10.85 3.89 23.82
N THR A 169 -10.29 4.98 24.35
CA THR A 169 -9.30 5.81 23.65
C THR A 169 -8.04 5.01 23.33
N GLY A 170 -7.52 4.24 24.29
CA GLY A 170 -6.37 3.36 24.08
C GLY A 170 -6.63 2.31 23.00
N GLY A 171 -7.80 1.67 23.02
CA GLY A 171 -8.22 0.70 22.01
C GLY A 171 -8.30 1.31 20.61
N LEU A 172 -8.87 2.51 20.47
CA LEU A 172 -8.93 3.23 19.19
C LEU A 172 -7.54 3.59 18.65
N ILE A 173 -6.63 4.06 19.51
CA ILE A 173 -5.25 4.40 19.12
C ILE A 173 -4.50 3.15 18.66
N VAL A 174 -4.52 2.08 19.46
CA VAL A 174 -3.89 0.80 19.10
C VAL A 174 -4.50 0.23 17.82
N GLY A 175 -5.82 0.34 17.68
CA GLY A 175 -6.57 -0.08 16.50
C GLY A 175 -6.11 0.66 15.24
N ALA A 176 -6.00 1.99 15.32
CA ALA A 176 -5.56 2.84 14.21
C ALA A 176 -4.10 2.55 13.81
N VAL A 177 -3.18 2.45 14.78
CA VAL A 177 -1.77 2.11 14.53
C VAL A 177 -1.66 0.73 13.90
N GLY A 178 -2.41 -0.24 14.42
CA GLY A 178 -2.48 -1.59 13.85
C GLY A 178 -2.97 -1.57 12.40
N GLY A 179 -4.05 -0.83 12.12
CA GLY A 179 -4.58 -0.66 10.78
C GLY A 179 -3.55 -0.06 9.80
N SER A 180 -2.84 0.99 10.21
CA SER A 180 -1.78 1.60 9.39
C SER A 180 -0.62 0.63 9.12
N LEU A 181 -0.16 -0.11 10.14
CA LEU A 181 0.87 -1.14 9.97
C LEU A 181 0.42 -2.26 9.02
N ALA A 182 -0.85 -2.66 9.11
CA ALA A 182 -1.42 -3.69 8.24
C ALA A 182 -1.41 -3.26 6.76
N LEU A 183 -1.79 -2.00 6.50
CA LEU A 183 -1.78 -1.40 5.16
C LEU A 183 -0.37 -1.25 4.60
N VAL A 184 0.57 -0.73 5.39
CA VAL A 184 1.99 -0.59 4.98
C VAL A 184 2.61 -1.97 4.72
N GLY A 185 2.35 -2.95 5.58
CA GLY A 185 2.81 -4.33 5.39
C GLY A 185 2.30 -4.91 4.08
N ASN A 186 1.00 -4.77 3.80
CA ASN A 186 0.38 -5.24 2.55
C ASN A 186 0.95 -4.53 1.30
N ALA A 187 1.17 -3.21 1.37
CA ALA A 187 1.78 -2.46 0.27
C ALA A 187 3.21 -2.94 -0.01
N ARG A 188 3.98 -3.24 1.04
CA ARG A 188 5.35 -3.78 0.89
C ARG A 188 5.36 -5.17 0.27
N THR A 189 4.45 -6.05 0.66
CA THR A 189 4.39 -7.42 0.09
C THR A 189 3.90 -7.46 -1.35
N LYS A 190 3.08 -6.49 -1.76
CA LYS A 190 2.59 -6.38 -3.15
C LYS A 190 3.55 -5.64 -4.08
N ARG A 191 4.65 -5.08 -3.56
CA ARG A 191 5.65 -4.40 -4.38
C ARG A 191 6.38 -5.45 -5.22
N LYS A 192 6.17 -5.40 -6.54
CA LYS A 192 6.76 -6.35 -7.50
C LYS A 192 8.29 -6.34 -7.42
N HIS A 193 8.86 -5.13 -7.38
CA HIS A 193 10.31 -4.89 -7.34
C HIS A 193 10.71 -4.16 -6.06
N PRO A 194 11.22 -4.87 -5.04
CA PRO A 194 11.74 -4.25 -3.82
C PRO A 194 13.03 -3.47 -4.04
N ILE A 195 13.81 -3.85 -5.06
CA ILE A 195 15.06 -3.18 -5.47
C ILE A 195 14.72 -2.30 -6.68
N ASP A 196 14.72 -0.97 -6.53
CA ASP A 196 14.42 -0.04 -7.63
C ASP A 196 15.64 0.23 -8.53
N ASP A 197 16.43 -0.81 -8.84
CA ASP A 197 17.66 -0.71 -9.62
C ASP A 197 17.65 -1.73 -10.77
N PRO A 198 17.03 -1.40 -11.92
CA PRO A 198 17.03 -2.28 -13.08
C PRO A 198 18.44 -2.46 -13.67
N GLN A 199 19.38 -1.55 -13.39
CA GLN A 199 20.77 -1.70 -13.85
C GLN A 199 21.49 -2.80 -13.08
N ARG A 200 21.24 -2.93 -11.76
CA ARG A 200 21.74 -4.07 -10.98
C ARG A 200 21.21 -5.39 -11.53
N ALA A 201 19.93 -5.46 -11.85
CA ALA A 201 19.35 -6.66 -12.47
C ALA A 201 20.02 -6.95 -13.83
N ALA A 202 20.16 -5.96 -14.69
CA ALA A 202 20.80 -6.13 -16.00
C ALA A 202 22.27 -6.60 -15.89
N ASN A 203 23.02 -6.06 -14.93
CA ASN A 203 24.39 -6.47 -14.64
C ASN A 203 24.46 -7.92 -14.10
N ALA A 204 23.49 -8.33 -13.28
CA ALA A 204 23.39 -9.70 -12.79
C ALA A 204 23.09 -10.69 -13.93
N ALA A 205 22.10 -10.37 -14.79
CA ALA A 205 21.79 -11.15 -15.99
C ALA A 205 23.02 -11.27 -16.91
N LYS A 206 23.72 -10.16 -17.17
CA LYS A 206 24.93 -10.15 -18.01
C LYS A 206 26.01 -11.10 -17.47
N ARG A 207 26.29 -11.07 -16.17
CA ARG A 207 27.28 -11.97 -15.54
C ARG A 207 26.88 -13.43 -15.66
N TYR A 208 25.60 -13.74 -15.46
CA TYR A 208 25.07 -15.09 -15.59
C TYR A 208 25.14 -15.59 -17.04
N ASN A 209 24.67 -14.79 -18.01
CA ASN A 209 24.69 -15.15 -19.43
C ASN A 209 26.12 -15.40 -19.93
N GLN A 210 27.09 -14.59 -19.47
CA GLN A 210 28.51 -14.82 -19.75
C GLN A 210 29.03 -16.14 -19.17
N ALA A 211 28.56 -16.54 -17.98
CA ALA A 211 28.98 -17.78 -17.32
C ALA A 211 28.44 -19.04 -18.02
N ILE A 212 27.26 -18.97 -18.65
CA ILE A 212 26.68 -20.06 -19.45
C ILE A 212 27.17 -20.07 -20.91
N GLY A 213 28.07 -19.15 -21.29
CA GLY A 213 28.68 -19.09 -22.62
C GLY A 213 27.88 -18.30 -23.67
N GLU A 214 26.85 -17.58 -23.24
CA GLU A 214 26.03 -16.77 -24.14
C GLU A 214 26.75 -15.44 -24.41
N GLN A 215 27.01 -15.17 -25.68
CA GLN A 215 27.59 -13.89 -26.07
C GLN A 215 26.51 -12.81 -25.93
N PRO A 216 26.82 -11.65 -25.33
CA PRO A 216 25.85 -10.57 -25.23
C PRO A 216 25.41 -10.20 -26.65
N GLU A 217 24.09 -10.19 -26.89
CA GLU A 217 23.58 -9.65 -28.14
C GLU A 217 24.20 -8.26 -28.35
N PRO A 218 24.71 -7.96 -29.55
CA PRO A 218 25.22 -6.64 -29.84
C PRO A 218 24.11 -5.66 -29.51
N ILE A 219 24.38 -4.73 -28.58
CA ILE A 219 23.46 -3.65 -28.24
C ILE A 219 23.10 -3.01 -29.58
N GLU A 220 21.85 -3.18 -30.02
CA GLU A 220 21.35 -2.50 -31.20
C GLU A 220 21.55 -1.02 -30.91
N GLU A 221 22.54 -0.39 -31.55
CA GLU A 221 22.82 1.02 -31.34
C GLU A 221 21.53 1.76 -31.67
N GLU A 222 20.85 2.27 -30.62
CA GLU A 222 19.65 3.07 -30.78
C GLU A 222 19.96 4.12 -31.85
N PRO A 223 19.18 4.19 -32.95
CA PRO A 223 19.55 4.94 -34.13
C PRO A 223 19.83 6.38 -33.71
N ARG A 224 21.12 6.75 -33.69
CA ARG A 224 21.57 8.02 -33.13
C ARG A 224 20.70 9.12 -33.74
N PRO A 225 20.04 9.95 -32.91
CA PRO A 225 19.09 10.93 -33.41
C PRO A 225 19.81 11.75 -34.48
N ARG A 226 19.33 11.67 -35.73
CA ARG A 226 19.92 12.37 -36.87
C ARG A 226 20.05 13.83 -36.47
N ARG A 227 21.28 14.27 -36.22
CA ARG A 227 21.62 15.63 -35.81
C ARG A 227 21.01 16.55 -36.88
N LYS A 228 19.91 17.24 -36.56
CA LYS A 228 19.28 18.18 -37.49
C LYS A 228 20.35 19.24 -37.80
N ARG A 229 20.91 19.22 -39.02
CA ARG A 229 21.76 20.31 -39.51
C ARG A 229 20.90 21.57 -39.46
N ARG A 230 21.20 22.47 -38.53
CA ARG A 230 20.68 23.84 -38.56
C ARG A 230 21.15 24.44 -39.89
N ARG A 231 20.19 24.77 -40.76
CA ARG A 231 20.41 25.65 -41.92
C ARG A 231 20.13 27.08 -41.48
#